data_AF-A0A918PWM2-F1
#
_entry.id   AF-A0A918PWM2-F1
#
_cell.length_a   1.000
_cell.length_b   1.000
_cell.length_c   1.000
_cell.angle_alpha   90.00
_cell.angle_beta   90.00
_cell.angle_gamma   90.00
#
_symmetry.space_group_name_H-M   'P 1'
#
loop_
_entity.id
_entity.type
_entity.pdbx_description
1 polymer ?
#
loop_
_entity_poly.entity_id
_entity_poly.type
_entity_poly.pdbx_seq_one_letter_code
_entity_poly.pdbx_strand_id
1 'polypeptide(L)' 'MIERVVVYVELLDEGTPVWRPSSAIKVDGNVFVLTNENHDPNTEQWSVLPGSLITIEQQQITDGSLGVATKYDEFAQ' A
#
# COMPACT_ATOMS: atom_id res chain seq x y z
N MET A 1 8.35 -8.18 18.78
CA MET A 1 7.11 -7.38 18.63
C MET A 1 6.91 -7.15 17.14
N ILE A 2 5.68 -7.18 16.64
CA ILE A 2 5.38 -6.94 15.22
C ILE A 2 5.17 -5.43 15.06
N GLU A 3 5.96 -4.77 14.21
CA GLU A 3 5.78 -3.36 13.86
C GLU A 3 4.75 -3.26 12.73
N ARG A 4 3.64 -2.56 12.99
CA ARG A 4 2.55 -2.35 12.04
C ARG A 4 2.40 -0.85 11.76
N VAL A 5 2.21 -0.52 10.49
CA VAL A 5 2.02 0.86 10.02
C VAL A 5 0.77 0.96 9.16
N VAL A 6 0.16 2.14 9.14
CA VAL A 6 -0.91 2.46 8.19
C VAL A 6 -0.28 2.81 6.85
N VAL A 7 -0.82 2.25 5.78
CA VAL A 7 -0.43 2.52 4.41
C VAL A 7 -1.68 2.70 3.57
N TYR A 8 -1.56 3.39 2.45
CA TYR A 8 -2.65 3.67 1.54
C TYR A 8 -2.42 2.92 0.23
N VAL A 9 -3.39 2.12 -0.19
CA VAL A 9 -3.30 1.37 -1.45
C VAL A 9 -4.16 2.07 -2.49
N GLU A 10 -3.61 2.31 -3.67
CA GLU A 10 -4.36 2.92 -4.76
C GLU A 10 -5.42 1.94 -5.25
N LEU A 11 -6.65 2.44 -5.44
CA LEU A 11 -7.72 1.71 -6.10
C LEU A 11 -7.68 2.01 -7.59
N LEU A 12 -7.62 0.96 -8.38
CA LEU A 12 -7.69 1.00 -9.83
C LEU A 12 -9.15 1.05 -10.28
N ASP A 13 -9.38 1.56 -11.49
CA ASP A 13 -10.70 1.62 -12.14
C ASP A 13 -11.80 2.46 -11.45
N GLU A 14 -11.43 3.33 -10.51
CA GLU A 14 -12.37 4.23 -9.81
C GLU A 14 -12.71 5.51 -10.62
N GLY A 15 -12.05 5.73 -11.77
CA GLY A 15 -12.22 6.93 -12.61
C GLY A 15 -11.62 8.22 -12.02
N THR A 16 -11.08 8.16 -10.80
CA THR A 16 -10.32 9.22 -10.14
C THR A 16 -9.27 8.59 -9.21
N PRO A 17 -8.10 9.23 -8.98
CA PRO A 17 -7.13 8.73 -8.02
C PRO A 17 -7.72 8.73 -6.61
N VAL A 18 -7.90 7.55 -6.04
CA VAL A 18 -8.33 7.36 -4.65
C VAL A 18 -7.52 6.23 -4.02
N TRP A 19 -7.36 6.32 -2.71
CA TRP A 19 -6.61 5.34 -1.95
C TRP A 19 -7.43 4.80 -0.78
N ARG A 20 -7.27 3.50 -0.53
CA ARG A 20 -7.88 2.79 0.59
C ARG A 20 -6.86 2.66 1.73
N PRO A 21 -7.18 3.08 2.97
CA PRO A 21 -6.33 2.83 4.13
C PRO A 21 -6.28 1.33 4.44
N SER A 22 -5.08 0.81 4.62
CA SER A 22 -4.82 -0.56 5.08
C SER A 22 -3.62 -0.59 6.04
N SER A 23 -3.24 -1.78 6.48
CA SER A 23 -2.10 -2.00 7.35
C SER A 23 -1.00 -2.77 6.62
N ALA A 24 0.25 -2.49 6.96
CA ALA A 24 1.40 -3.28 6.55
C ALA A 24 2.24 -3.69 7.77
N ILE A 25 2.86 -4.86 7.69
CA ILE A 25 3.75 -5.39 8.73
C ILE A 25 5.19 -5.24 8.26
N LYS A 26 6.05 -4.64 9.07
CA LYS A 26 7.47 -4.47 8.71
C LYS A 26 8.20 -5.81 8.70
N VAL A 27 8.95 -6.04 7.64
CA VAL A 27 9.81 -7.22 7.48
C VAL A 27 11.25 -6.86 7.79
N ASP A 28 11.81 -5.92 7.04
CA ASP A 28 13.18 -5.43 7.19
C ASP A 28 13.35 -4.07 6.51
N GLY A 29 14.21 -3.20 7.05
CA GLY A 29 14.48 -1.88 6.47
C GLY A 29 13.22 -1.08 6.12
N ASN A 30 13.03 -0.80 4.81
CA ASN A 30 11.86 -0.13 4.23
C ASN A 30 10.89 -1.10 3.52
N VAL A 31 10.99 -2.41 3.80
CA VAL A 31 10.18 -3.47 3.20
C VAL A 31 9.13 -3.95 4.19
N PHE A 32 7.90 -4.04 3.71
CA PHE A 32 6.73 -4.43 4.48
C PHE A 32 5.91 -5.48 3.73
N VAL A 33 5.11 -6.26 4.44
CA VAL A 33 4.07 -7.12 3.85
C VAL A 33 2.73 -6.42 4.02
N LEU A 34 2.02 -6.20 2.90
CA LEU A 34 0.67 -5.65 2.92
C LEU A 34 -0.30 -6.66 3.54
N THR A 35 -1.12 -6.23 4.49
CA THR A 35 -2.13 -7.11 5.11
C THR A 35 -3.42 -7.14 4.29
N ASN A 36 -4.30 -8.10 4.58
CA ASN A 36 -5.60 -8.24 3.92
C ASN A 36 -6.71 -7.43 4.62
N GLU A 37 -6.35 -6.43 5.43
CA GLU A 37 -7.34 -5.62 6.12
C GLU A 37 -8.04 -4.72 5.10
N ASN A 38 -9.38 -4.84 5.05
CA ASN A 38 -10.29 -4.03 4.24
C ASN A 38 -10.24 -4.25 2.72
N HIS A 39 -9.55 -5.28 2.23
CA HIS A 39 -9.56 -5.60 0.80
C HIS A 39 -10.72 -6.54 0.46
N ASP A 40 -11.61 -6.12 -0.43
CA ASP A 40 -12.64 -6.96 -1.04
C ASP A 40 -12.39 -7.09 -2.56
N PRO A 41 -11.84 -8.23 -3.02
CA PRO A 41 -11.51 -8.42 -4.43
C PRO A 41 -12.74 -8.52 -5.35
N ASN A 42 -13.96 -8.59 -4.81
CA ASN A 42 -15.18 -8.62 -5.63
C ASN A 42 -15.67 -7.22 -6.02
N THR A 43 -15.24 -6.20 -5.27
CA THR A 43 -15.75 -4.83 -5.42
C THR A 43 -14.64 -3.83 -5.70
N GLU A 44 -13.39 -4.14 -5.36
CA GLU A 44 -12.25 -3.26 -5.50
C GLU A 44 -11.11 -3.93 -6.28
N GLN A 45 -10.37 -3.14 -7.05
CA GLN A 45 -9.10 -3.55 -7.65
C GLN A 45 -7.97 -2.73 -7.04
N TRP A 46 -7.07 -3.37 -6.30
CA TRP A 46 -5.95 -2.67 -5.67
C TRP A 46 -4.71 -2.72 -6.57
N SER A 47 -3.92 -1.65 -6.57
CA SER A 47 -2.64 -1.59 -7.30
C SER A 47 -1.61 -2.59 -6.78
N VAL A 48 -1.73 -2.95 -5.50
CA VAL A 48 -0.94 -4.01 -4.85
C VAL A 48 -1.84 -4.89 -4.01
N LEU A 49 -1.71 -6.20 -4.15
CA LEU A 49 -2.56 -7.17 -3.46
C LEU A 49 -2.03 -7.52 -2.06
N PRO A 50 -2.92 -7.84 -1.10
CA PRO A 50 -2.54 -8.37 0.20
C PRO A 50 -1.58 -9.56 0.12
N GLY A 51 -0.63 -9.61 1.04
CA GLY A 51 0.45 -10.60 1.08
C GLY A 51 1.67 -10.22 0.25
N SER A 52 1.59 -9.20 -0.60
CA SER A 52 2.73 -8.70 -1.38
C SER A 52 3.76 -8.00 -0.50
N LEU A 53 5.04 -8.11 -0.88
CA LEU A 53 6.08 -7.22 -0.37
C LEU A 53 5.92 -5.84 -0.99
N ILE A 54 6.01 -4.82 -0.16
CA ILE A 54 5.83 -3.42 -0.55
C ILE A 54 6.91 -2.53 0.06
N THR A 55 7.10 -1.39 -0.57
CA THR A 55 7.70 -0.18 0.00
C THR A 55 6.62 0.87 0.26
N ILE A 56 6.94 1.86 1.08
CA ILE A 56 6.06 2.99 1.34
C ILE A 56 6.67 4.24 0.71
N GLU A 57 5.97 4.83 -0.25
CA GLU A 57 6.37 6.06 -0.93
C GLU A 57 5.49 7.24 -0.50
N GLN A 58 6.07 8.44 -0.44
CA GLN A 58 5.34 9.65 -0.08
C GLN A 58 4.68 10.26 -1.32
N GLN A 59 3.37 10.13 -1.43
CA GLN A 59 2.57 10.77 -2.46
C GLN A 59 2.11 12.15 -1.97
N GLN A 60 2.41 13.20 -2.73
CA GLN A 60 1.89 14.54 -2.43
C GLN A 60 0.42 14.64 -2.81
N ILE A 61 -0.38 15.18 -1.89
CA ILE A 61 -1.82 15.45 -2.05
C ILE A 61 -2.09 16.91 -1.66
N THR A 62 -3.31 17.38 -1.92
CA THR A 62 -3.69 18.78 -1.65
C THR A 62 -3.48 19.19 -0.18
N ASP A 63 -3.60 18.25 0.76
CA ASP A 63 -3.51 18.49 2.21
C ASP A 63 -2.27 17.84 2.86
N GLY A 64 -1.17 17.71 2.12
CA GLY A 64 0.11 17.20 2.64
C GLY A 64 0.62 15.98 1.87
N SER A 65 1.09 14.95 2.57
CA SER A 65 1.61 13.74 1.95
C SER A 65 1.02 12.47 2.55
N LEU A 66 0.90 11.45 1.70
CA LEU A 66 0.33 10.15 2.00
C LEU A 66 1.37 9.05 1.82
N GLY A 67 1.48 8.12 2.76
CA GLY A 67 2.31 6.92 2.59
C GLY A 67 1.59 5.89 1.74
N VAL A 68 1.94 5.78 0.46
CA VAL A 68 1.32 4.88 -0.51
C VAL A 68 2.12 3.58 -0.65
N ALA A 69 1.41 2.46 -0.74
CA ALA A 69 2.01 1.16 -0.97
C ALA A 69 2.45 1.04 -2.44
N THR A 70 3.74 0.81 -2.65
CA THR A 70 4.29 0.46 -3.96
C THR A 70 4.86 -0.94 -3.91
N LYS A 71 4.73 -1.68 -5.02
CA LYS A 71 5.23 -3.05 -5.09
C LYS A 71 6.74 -3.03 -4.88
N TYR A 72 7.24 -3.86 -3.98
CA TYR A 72 8.67 -4.04 -3.82
C TYR A 72 9.19 -4.89 -4.97
N ASP A 73 9.92 -4.27 -5.90
CA ASP A 73 10.61 -4.95 -6.98
C ASP A 73 12.12 -4.99 -6.68
N GLU A 74 12.67 -6.20 -6.46
CA GLU A 74 14.08 -6.43 -6.12
C GLU A 74 15.08 -5.96 -7.20
N PHE A 75 14.60 -5.57 -8.38
CA PHE A 75 15.41 -5.15 -9.53
C PHE A 75 15.39 -3.64 -9.80
N ALA A 76 14.72 -2.84 -8.97
CA ALA A 76 14.80 -1.38 -9.05
C ALA A 76 16.11 -0.91 -8.39
N GLN A 77 17.23 -1.06 -9.12
CA GLN A 77 18.56 -0.59 -8.71
C GLN A 77 19.10 0.40 -9.74
#